data_AF-A0A2P2MF40-F1
#
_entry.id   AF-A0A2P2MF40-F1
#
_cell.length_a   1.000
_cell.length_b   1.000
_cell.length_c   1.000
_cell.angle_alpha   90.00
_cell.angle_beta   90.00
_cell.angle_gamma   90.00
#
_symmetry.space_group_name_H-M   'P 1'
#
loop_
_entity.id
_entity.type
_entity.pdbx_description
1 polymer ?
#
loop_
_entity_poly.entity_id
_entity_poly.type
_entity_poly.pdbx_seq_one_letter_code
_entity_poly.pdbx_strand_id
1 'polypeptide(L)'
;MYISISQKDHQAIDILLAEIDIYELFAFKHCKGRKVKLALCEELEERMRDLKNELQSLEGDEYDESHKRKAIEALKRMENWNLFSDTHEDFQNYTIARDTFLAHLGATLWGSLRHIISPSIADGAFHYYEKIFFQLYFITQEKIRNIRQLPVDLNALMDGLSSLLLPSQKAMFNQKLMALSEDSALAMGFSVARRAAAVPLLLVNGTYRKTVRSYLDSVILQNQLQRLNDHGSLKGSHAHSRSTLEVPIFWFLHGEPLLVDKHYQAKALSDMVIVVQSEPSSWESHLQCNGRSLLWDLRRPIKAALAAVSEHLAGLLPLHLVYSHAHETAIEDWIWSVGCNPFSITSQGWQLSQFQSDTIARSYIITALEESTQLVNSAIRCLAVERTSEKTFRIFHSEERELINKYNYVVSLWRRISTMTGELRYVDAMRLLYTLEDASKGFADKVNATIALLHPIHCTRERNVHVVFDMTTIPAFLIVLGVLYIVLKPSRPKPKIN
;
A
#
# COMPACT_ATOMS: atom_id res chain seq x y z
N MET A 1 -17.49 12.23 1.05
CA MET A 1 -18.03 13.26 1.97
C MET A 1 -19.53 13.13 2.24
N TYR A 2 -20.33 12.45 1.40
CA TYR A 2 -21.78 12.24 1.65
C TYR A 2 -22.12 11.09 2.63
N ILE A 3 -21.16 10.25 3.00
CA ILE A 3 -21.42 9.04 3.82
C ILE A 3 -21.34 9.33 5.33
N SER A 4 -20.62 10.37 5.77
CA SER A 4 -20.42 10.64 7.20
C SER A 4 -21.56 11.42 7.89
N ILE A 5 -22.47 12.03 7.12
CA ILE A 5 -23.64 12.73 7.68
C ILE A 5 -24.75 11.71 7.93
N SER A 6 -25.07 10.87 6.96
CA SER A 6 -26.08 9.80 7.09
C SER A 6 -25.74 8.77 8.19
N GLN A 7 -24.45 8.49 8.43
CA GLN A 7 -24.01 7.60 9.53
C GLN A 7 -24.21 8.20 10.93
N LYS A 8 -24.13 9.53 11.10
CA LYS A 8 -24.35 10.17 12.42
C LYS A 8 -25.81 10.08 12.84
N ASP A 9 -26.73 10.19 11.90
CA ASP A 9 -28.17 10.16 12.18
C ASP A 9 -28.66 8.74 12.49
N HIS A 10 -28.07 7.72 11.86
CA HIS A 10 -28.28 6.30 12.22
C HIS A 10 -27.78 5.99 13.63
N GLN A 11 -26.66 6.58 14.05
CA GLN A 11 -26.14 6.42 15.42
C GLN A 11 -27.04 7.07 16.47
N ALA A 12 -27.71 8.19 16.16
CA ALA A 12 -28.50 8.92 17.15
C ALA A 12 -29.66 8.09 17.72
N ILE A 13 -30.46 7.44 16.87
CA ILE A 13 -31.59 6.62 17.34
C ILE A 13 -31.12 5.36 18.08
N ASP A 14 -30.05 4.73 17.61
CA ASP A 14 -29.49 3.55 18.27
C ASP A 14 -28.88 3.89 19.65
N ILE A 15 -28.38 5.12 19.84
CA ILE A 15 -27.94 5.64 21.14
C ILE A 15 -29.14 5.89 22.07
N LEU A 16 -30.21 6.50 21.59
CA LEU A 16 -31.42 6.75 22.39
C LEU A 16 -32.09 5.42 22.83
N LEU A 17 -32.13 4.44 21.94
CA LEU A 17 -32.59 3.07 22.25
C LEU A 17 -31.70 2.41 23.32
N ALA A 18 -30.38 2.57 23.23
CA ALA A 18 -29.46 2.08 24.25
C ALA A 18 -29.69 2.77 25.61
N GLU A 19 -30.00 4.06 25.62
CA GLU A 19 -30.30 4.80 26.86
C GLU A 19 -31.58 4.28 27.53
N ILE A 20 -32.64 4.04 26.75
CA ILE A 20 -33.89 3.42 27.23
C ILE A 20 -33.62 2.06 27.87
N ASP A 21 -32.85 1.19 27.21
CA ASP A 21 -32.53 -0.14 27.74
C ASP A 21 -31.79 -0.07 29.09
N ILE A 22 -30.88 0.89 29.25
CA ILE A 22 -30.17 1.11 30.52
C ILE A 22 -31.15 1.57 31.59
N TYR A 23 -32.00 2.54 31.27
CA TYR A 23 -32.99 3.07 32.22
C TYR A 23 -33.99 2.01 32.67
N GLU A 24 -34.47 1.15 31.76
CA GLU A 24 -35.31 0.02 32.12
C GLU A 24 -34.59 -0.98 33.03
N LEU A 25 -33.33 -1.31 32.75
CA LEU A 25 -32.51 -2.19 33.59
C LEU A 25 -32.33 -1.61 35.02
N PHE A 26 -32.02 -0.32 35.11
CA PHE A 26 -31.84 0.37 36.40
C PHE A 26 -33.16 0.45 37.17
N ALA A 27 -34.26 0.81 36.51
CA ALA A 27 -35.60 0.85 37.08
C ALA A 27 -36.01 -0.54 37.63
N PHE A 28 -35.77 -1.61 36.86
CA PHE A 28 -36.07 -2.97 37.28
C PHE A 28 -35.28 -3.37 38.54
N LYS A 29 -33.96 -3.11 38.57
CA LYS A 29 -33.10 -3.54 39.67
C LYS A 29 -33.25 -2.70 40.94
N HIS A 30 -33.54 -1.41 40.79
CA HIS A 30 -33.46 -0.45 41.90
C HIS A 30 -34.81 0.16 42.30
N CYS A 31 -35.84 0.12 41.46
CA CYS A 31 -37.12 0.77 41.72
C CYS A 31 -38.29 -0.23 41.79
N LYS A 32 -38.34 -1.24 40.92
CA LYS A 32 -39.43 -2.23 40.88
C LYS A 32 -39.48 -3.06 42.17
N GLY A 33 -40.68 -3.23 42.73
CA GLY A 33 -40.92 -4.00 43.97
C GLY A 33 -40.56 -3.28 45.28
N ARG A 34 -40.12 -2.01 45.24
CA ARG A 34 -39.88 -1.21 46.44
C ARG A 34 -41.12 -0.41 46.84
N LYS A 35 -41.41 -0.41 48.14
CA LYS A 35 -42.53 0.35 48.72
C LYS A 35 -42.21 1.83 48.99
N VAL A 36 -40.93 2.20 49.02
CA VAL A 36 -40.46 3.56 49.29
C VAL A 36 -39.90 4.15 48.01
N LYS A 37 -40.42 5.32 47.62
CA LYS A 37 -39.92 6.08 46.47
C LYS A 37 -38.53 6.62 46.77
N LEU A 38 -37.55 6.22 45.98
CA LEU A 38 -36.21 6.78 46.02
C LEU A 38 -36.12 7.96 45.06
N ALA A 39 -35.37 9.01 45.43
CA ALA A 39 -35.11 10.15 44.56
C ALA A 39 -34.53 9.73 43.19
N LEU A 40 -33.68 8.68 43.18
CA LEU A 40 -33.13 8.10 41.95
C LEU A 40 -34.22 7.64 40.97
N CYS A 41 -35.34 7.11 41.47
CA CYS A 41 -36.43 6.61 40.63
C CYS A 41 -37.27 7.75 40.04
N GLU A 42 -37.37 8.87 40.75
CA GLU A 42 -38.03 10.09 40.26
C GLU A 42 -37.17 10.75 39.17
N GLU A 43 -35.84 10.82 39.38
CA GLU A 43 -34.90 11.28 38.35
C GLU A 43 -34.95 10.40 37.09
N LEU A 44 -35.06 9.08 37.25
CA LEU A 44 -35.19 8.14 36.14
C LEU A 44 -36.48 8.35 35.34
N GLU A 45 -37.58 8.63 36.02
CA GLU A 45 -38.87 8.93 35.38
C GLU A 45 -38.82 10.26 34.61
N GLU A 46 -38.13 11.26 35.16
CA GLU A 46 -37.90 12.55 34.49
C GLU A 46 -37.04 12.37 33.22
N ARG A 47 -35.93 11.63 33.32
CA ARG A 47 -35.04 11.32 32.17
C ARG A 47 -35.75 10.53 31.07
N MET A 48 -36.57 9.55 31.43
CA MET A 48 -37.39 8.80 30.46
C MET A 48 -38.44 9.69 29.78
N ARG A 49 -38.96 10.71 30.47
CA ARG A 49 -39.89 11.68 29.87
C ARG A 49 -39.17 12.60 28.88
N ASP A 50 -37.96 13.04 29.20
CA ASP A 50 -37.12 13.84 28.31
C ASP A 50 -36.77 13.07 27.03
N LEU A 51 -36.35 11.80 27.16
CA LEU A 51 -36.12 10.90 26.03
C LEU A 51 -37.35 10.72 25.14
N LYS A 52 -38.55 10.63 25.74
CA LYS A 52 -39.80 10.51 24.99
C LYS A 52 -40.02 11.74 24.10
N ASN A 53 -39.77 12.94 24.64
CA ASN A 53 -39.89 14.18 23.88
C ASN A 53 -38.86 14.25 22.74
N GLU A 54 -37.63 13.78 22.98
CA GLU A 54 -36.57 13.73 21.97
C GLU A 54 -36.90 12.74 20.84
N LEU A 55 -37.39 11.55 21.17
CA LEU A 55 -37.86 10.56 20.18
C LEU A 55 -39.05 11.05 19.35
N GLN A 56 -40.00 11.77 19.96
CA GLN A 56 -41.11 12.39 19.24
C GLN A 56 -40.64 13.48 18.27
N SER A 57 -39.55 14.19 18.59
CA SER A 57 -38.97 15.19 17.69
C SER A 57 -38.33 14.57 16.44
N LEU A 58 -37.91 13.30 16.51
CA LEU A 58 -37.32 12.53 15.41
C LEU A 58 -38.37 11.92 14.46
N GLU A 59 -39.66 12.02 14.79
CA GLU A 59 -40.77 11.55 13.93
C GLU A 59 -41.01 12.47 12.71
N GLY A 60 -40.34 13.63 12.65
CA GLY A 60 -40.42 14.59 11.54
C GLY A 60 -39.91 14.09 10.18
N ASP A 61 -40.32 14.76 9.10
CA ASP A 61 -40.26 14.30 7.69
C ASP A 61 -38.85 14.11 7.06
N GLU A 62 -37.75 14.29 7.79
CA GLU A 62 -36.39 14.28 7.23
C GLU A 62 -35.61 12.95 7.37
N TYR A 63 -36.16 11.92 8.02
CA TYR A 63 -35.43 10.66 8.32
C TYR A 63 -35.90 9.42 7.53
N ASP A 64 -34.97 8.47 7.32
CA ASP A 64 -35.17 7.19 6.63
C ASP A 64 -36.33 6.35 7.22
N GLU A 65 -37.04 5.60 6.37
CA GLU A 65 -38.17 4.71 6.77
C GLU A 65 -37.79 3.71 7.88
N SER A 66 -36.53 3.27 7.92
CA SER A 66 -36.02 2.38 8.98
C SER A 66 -35.95 3.09 10.33
N HIS A 67 -35.63 4.38 10.37
CA HIS A 67 -35.54 5.19 11.59
C HIS A 67 -36.92 5.44 12.18
N LYS A 68 -37.88 5.80 11.33
CA LYS A 68 -39.27 6.01 11.75
C LYS A 68 -39.85 4.77 12.40
N ARG A 69 -39.59 3.58 11.84
CA ARG A 69 -40.05 2.31 12.44
C ARG A 69 -39.44 2.05 13.82
N LYS A 70 -38.11 2.20 13.96
CA LYS A 70 -37.41 2.04 15.25
C LYS A 70 -37.92 3.02 16.31
N ALA A 71 -38.11 4.29 15.93
CA ALA A 71 -38.62 5.33 16.83
C ALA A 71 -40.06 5.06 17.29
N ILE A 72 -40.95 4.65 16.38
CA ILE A 72 -42.34 4.29 16.72
C ILE A 72 -42.39 3.07 17.64
N GLU A 73 -41.53 2.08 17.43
CA GLU A 73 -41.41 0.91 18.30
C GLU A 73 -40.91 1.30 19.70
N ALA A 74 -39.91 2.18 19.77
CA ALA A 74 -39.40 2.74 21.02
C ALA A 74 -40.49 3.51 21.79
N LEU A 75 -41.24 4.37 21.11
CA LEU A 75 -42.31 5.16 21.73
C LEU A 75 -43.42 4.26 22.30
N LYS A 76 -43.81 3.21 21.58
CA LYS A 76 -44.77 2.21 22.09
C LYS A 76 -44.24 1.47 23.33
N ARG A 77 -42.94 1.14 23.34
CA ARG A 77 -42.28 0.53 24.50
C ARG A 77 -42.29 1.47 25.71
N MET A 78 -41.99 2.75 25.51
CA MET A 78 -42.00 3.78 26.55
C MET A 78 -43.41 4.09 27.08
N GLU A 79 -44.45 3.99 26.24
CA GLU A 79 -45.84 4.17 26.68
C GLU A 79 -46.35 3.06 27.59
N ASN A 80 -45.82 1.85 27.42
CA ASN A 80 -46.11 0.71 28.28
C ASN A 80 -45.21 0.67 29.53
N TRP A 81 -44.20 1.53 29.61
CA TRP A 81 -43.27 1.57 30.74
C TRP A 81 -43.96 2.14 31.98
N ASN A 82 -44.05 1.29 33.02
CA ASN A 82 -44.60 1.68 34.31
C ASN A 82 -43.71 1.17 35.44
N LEU A 83 -43.15 2.10 36.21
CA LEU A 83 -42.21 1.84 37.30
C LEU A 83 -42.83 1.04 38.47
N PHE A 84 -44.16 1.09 38.62
CA PHE A 84 -44.88 0.51 39.76
C PHE A 84 -45.86 -0.60 39.36
N SER A 85 -45.70 -1.21 38.19
CA SER A 85 -46.55 -2.35 37.78
C SER A 85 -46.18 -3.63 38.55
N ASP A 86 -47.19 -4.34 39.06
CA ASP A 86 -47.07 -5.62 39.77
C ASP A 86 -46.85 -6.82 38.82
N THR A 87 -46.68 -6.57 37.52
CA THR A 87 -46.54 -7.60 36.49
C THR A 87 -45.09 -8.05 36.35
N HIS A 88 -44.85 -9.35 36.55
CA HIS A 88 -43.57 -10.00 36.22
C HIS A 88 -43.47 -10.14 34.69
N GLU A 89 -42.83 -9.17 34.05
CA GLU A 89 -42.43 -9.28 32.65
C GLU A 89 -41.06 -9.99 32.57
N ASP A 90 -40.95 -10.96 31.66
CA ASP A 90 -39.69 -11.62 31.35
C ASP A 90 -38.75 -10.63 30.65
N PHE A 91 -37.70 -10.20 31.36
CA PHE A 91 -36.70 -9.30 30.79
C PHE A 91 -35.85 -10.06 29.76
N GLN A 92 -35.76 -9.52 28.54
CA GLN A 92 -34.79 -10.03 27.58
C GLN A 92 -33.39 -9.64 28.04
N ASN A 93 -32.51 -10.62 28.28
CA ASN A 93 -31.09 -10.41 28.65
C ASN A 93 -30.23 -9.71 27.57
N TYR A 94 -30.87 -9.26 26.49
CA TYR A 94 -30.28 -8.65 25.32
C TYR A 94 -30.69 -7.18 25.30
N THR A 95 -29.73 -6.29 25.49
CA THR A 95 -29.94 -4.84 25.41
C THR A 95 -29.13 -4.29 24.24
N ILE A 96 -29.74 -3.44 23.43
CA ILE A 96 -29.10 -2.66 22.37
C ILE A 96 -27.92 -1.87 22.95
N ALA A 97 -28.03 -1.43 24.21
CA ALA A 97 -26.93 -0.83 24.97
C ALA A 97 -25.70 -1.73 25.11
N ARG A 98 -25.91 -3.02 25.38
CA ARG A 98 -24.82 -3.98 25.48
C ARG A 98 -24.18 -4.20 24.11
N ASP A 99 -24.95 -4.34 23.05
CA ASP A 99 -24.40 -4.58 21.71
C ASP A 99 -23.70 -3.37 21.13
N THR A 100 -24.26 -2.17 21.33
CA THR A 100 -23.61 -0.91 20.95
C THR A 100 -22.30 -0.73 21.71
N PHE A 101 -22.28 -0.98 23.02
CA PHE A 101 -21.05 -0.98 23.80
C PHE A 101 -20.04 -2.02 23.31
N LEU A 102 -20.45 -3.27 23.11
CA LEU A 102 -19.57 -4.34 22.61
C LEU A 102 -19.06 -4.05 21.20
N ALA A 103 -19.88 -3.43 20.35
CA ALA A 103 -19.50 -3.00 19.00
C ALA A 103 -18.45 -1.88 19.06
N HIS A 104 -18.64 -0.86 19.91
CA HIS A 104 -17.66 0.21 20.10
C HIS A 104 -16.37 -0.30 20.73
N LEU A 105 -16.45 -1.18 21.72
CA LEU A 105 -15.30 -1.83 22.33
C LEU A 105 -14.56 -2.69 21.30
N GLY A 106 -15.28 -3.51 20.54
CA GLY A 106 -14.74 -4.33 19.46
C GLY A 106 -14.07 -3.51 18.38
N ALA A 107 -14.69 -2.40 17.95
CA ALA A 107 -14.13 -1.47 16.99
C ALA A 107 -12.84 -0.80 17.50
N THR A 108 -12.82 -0.38 18.77
CA THR A 108 -11.64 0.23 19.41
C THR A 108 -10.50 -0.76 19.56
N LEU A 109 -10.82 -2.00 19.98
CA LEU A 109 -9.84 -3.09 20.08
C LEU A 109 -9.28 -3.47 18.71
N TRP A 110 -10.15 -3.62 17.70
CA TRP A 110 -9.75 -3.92 16.33
C TRP A 110 -8.88 -2.81 15.74
N GLY A 111 -9.28 -1.55 15.90
CA GLY A 111 -8.48 -0.39 15.49
C GLY A 111 -7.11 -0.42 16.15
N SER A 112 -7.07 -0.58 17.48
CA SER A 112 -5.81 -0.65 18.22
C SER A 112 -4.91 -1.81 17.77
N LEU A 113 -5.48 -3.00 17.60
CA LEU A 113 -4.76 -4.18 17.12
C LEU A 113 -4.17 -3.92 15.74
N ARG A 114 -4.95 -3.30 14.86
CA ARG A 114 -4.54 -2.97 13.51
C ARG A 114 -3.40 -1.97 13.50
N HIS A 115 -3.45 -0.92 14.31
CA HIS A 115 -2.39 0.10 14.34
C HIS A 115 -1.13 -0.32 15.09
N ILE A 116 -1.20 -1.28 16.02
CA ILE A 116 -0.07 -1.72 16.85
C ILE A 116 0.55 -3.05 16.37
N ILE A 117 -0.21 -3.92 15.71
CA ILE A 117 0.28 -5.24 15.29
C ILE A 117 0.50 -5.31 13.79
N SER A 118 -0.44 -4.80 12.99
CA SER A 118 -0.39 -4.91 11.53
C SER A 118 -0.77 -3.59 10.87
N PRO A 119 0.07 -2.54 11.02
CA PRO A 119 -0.20 -1.26 10.41
C PRO A 119 -0.24 -1.40 8.89
N SER A 120 -0.98 -0.50 8.23
CA SER A 120 -1.04 -0.52 6.76
C SER A 120 0.29 -0.02 6.19
N ILE A 121 0.74 -0.67 5.11
CA ILE A 121 2.00 -0.37 4.41
C ILE A 121 1.64 0.05 2.99
N ALA A 122 2.49 0.84 2.36
CA ALA A 122 2.34 1.25 0.97
C ALA A 122 2.34 0.01 0.05
N ASP A 123 1.66 0.12 -1.08
CA ASP A 123 1.74 -0.89 -2.12
C ASP A 123 3.13 -0.83 -2.78
N GLY A 124 3.80 -1.97 -2.86
CA GLY A 124 5.17 -2.06 -3.36
C GLY A 124 5.95 -3.24 -2.79
N ALA A 125 7.04 -3.57 -3.48
CA ALA A 125 8.00 -4.56 -3.02
C ALA A 125 9.18 -3.85 -2.35
N PHE A 126 9.37 -4.09 -1.05
CA PHE A 126 10.46 -3.50 -0.27
C PHE A 126 11.45 -4.59 0.11
N HIS A 127 12.60 -4.63 -0.57
CA HIS A 127 13.62 -5.64 -0.34
C HIS A 127 14.60 -5.24 0.77
N TYR A 128 15.11 -6.25 1.49
CA TYR A 128 16.19 -6.05 2.45
C TYR A 128 17.53 -5.90 1.74
N TYR A 129 18.25 -4.82 2.05
CA TYR A 129 19.64 -4.62 1.63
C TYR A 129 20.53 -4.37 2.85
N GLU A 130 21.76 -4.90 2.81
CA GLU A 130 22.72 -4.73 3.91
C GLU A 130 23.30 -3.32 3.98
N LYS A 131 23.46 -2.67 2.82
CA LYS A 131 23.98 -1.30 2.73
C LYS A 131 22.96 -0.42 2.05
N ILE A 132 22.67 0.73 2.65
CA ILE A 132 21.80 1.74 2.06
C ILE A 132 22.66 2.95 1.72
N PHE A 133 22.68 3.31 0.44
CA PHE A 133 23.47 4.40 -0.10
C PHE A 133 22.55 5.59 -0.43
N PHE A 134 22.50 6.56 0.47
CA PHE A 134 21.73 7.78 0.30
C PHE A 134 22.49 8.77 -0.58
N GLN A 135 21.91 9.11 -1.74
CA GLN A 135 22.46 10.09 -2.68
C GLN A 135 21.68 11.40 -2.56
N LEU A 136 22.28 12.38 -1.89
CA LEU A 136 21.66 13.68 -1.64
C LEU A 136 22.03 14.64 -2.78
N TYR A 137 21.06 15.00 -3.62
CA TYR A 137 21.19 15.99 -4.69
C TYR A 137 20.58 17.32 -4.23
N PHE A 138 21.41 18.28 -3.84
CA PHE A 138 20.98 19.63 -3.49
C PHE A 138 20.89 20.49 -4.73
N ILE A 139 19.69 20.97 -5.05
CA ILE A 139 19.39 21.74 -6.25
C ILE A 139 19.05 23.18 -5.89
N THR A 140 19.84 24.14 -6.36
CA THR A 140 19.68 25.57 -6.09
C THR A 140 19.37 26.34 -7.37
N GLN A 141 18.74 27.52 -7.27
CA GLN A 141 18.53 28.39 -8.45
C GLN A 141 19.86 28.94 -8.99
N GLU A 142 20.65 29.53 -8.08
CA GLU A 142 21.96 30.11 -8.39
C GLU A 142 23.10 29.20 -7.91
N LYS A 143 24.28 29.40 -8.50
CA LYS A 143 25.48 28.66 -8.14
C LYS A 143 25.97 29.04 -6.74
N ILE A 144 25.92 28.09 -5.82
CA ILE A 144 26.54 28.20 -4.50
C ILE A 144 27.90 27.52 -4.53
N ARG A 145 28.92 28.13 -3.90
CA ARG A 145 30.30 27.61 -3.97
C ARG A 145 30.54 26.42 -3.04
N ASN A 146 29.89 26.37 -1.88
CA ASN A 146 30.12 25.36 -0.86
C ASN A 146 28.82 24.81 -0.26
N ILE A 147 28.75 23.49 -0.07
CA ILE A 147 27.64 22.79 0.59
C ILE A 147 27.41 23.31 2.02
N ARG A 148 28.47 23.74 2.73
CA ARG A 148 28.36 24.34 4.09
C ARG A 148 27.53 25.63 4.15
N GLN A 149 27.29 26.27 3.02
CA GLN A 149 26.47 27.49 2.93
C GLN A 149 24.99 27.18 2.69
N LEU A 150 24.62 25.91 2.51
CA LEU A 150 23.22 25.52 2.34
C LEU A 150 22.44 25.71 3.65
N PRO A 151 21.20 26.19 3.59
CA PRO A 151 20.32 26.31 4.75
C PRO A 151 19.75 24.95 5.20
N VAL A 152 20.55 23.88 5.13
CA VAL A 152 20.15 22.51 5.47
C VAL A 152 20.96 22.05 6.68
N ASP A 153 20.29 21.54 7.72
CA ASP A 153 20.97 20.87 8.82
C ASP A 153 21.34 19.45 8.40
N LEU A 154 22.54 19.31 7.83
CA LEU A 154 23.03 18.03 7.30
C LEU A 154 23.24 16.99 8.40
N ASN A 155 23.63 17.42 9.61
CA ASN A 155 23.84 16.49 10.72
C ASN A 155 22.51 15.90 11.15
N ALA A 156 21.50 16.74 11.40
CA ALA A 156 20.16 16.27 11.75
C ALA A 156 19.53 15.40 10.66
N LEU A 157 19.78 15.72 9.39
CA LEU A 157 19.31 14.90 8.26
C LEU A 157 20.01 13.53 8.23
N MET A 158 21.35 13.49 8.33
CA MET A 158 22.11 12.24 8.28
C MET A 158 21.82 11.35 9.50
N ASP A 159 21.68 11.94 10.69
CA ASP A 159 21.29 11.22 11.90
C ASP A 159 19.87 10.68 11.78
N GLY A 160 18.95 11.49 11.25
CA GLY A 160 17.57 11.10 10.97
C GLY A 160 17.48 9.94 9.98
N LEU A 161 18.20 10.01 8.85
CA LEU A 161 18.23 8.96 7.84
C LEU A 161 18.87 7.67 8.39
N SER A 162 19.92 7.79 9.21
CA SER A 162 20.54 6.65 9.87
C SER A 162 19.60 5.98 10.88
N SER A 163 18.73 6.76 11.53
CA SER A 163 17.72 6.22 12.47
C SER A 163 16.61 5.40 11.81
N LEU A 164 16.42 5.53 10.49
CA LEU A 164 15.48 4.70 9.72
C LEU A 164 15.99 3.29 9.48
N LEU A 165 17.29 3.06 9.65
CA LEU A 165 17.93 1.79 9.36
C LEU A 165 17.78 0.81 10.50
N LEU A 166 17.64 -0.47 10.13
CA LEU A 166 17.69 -1.55 11.10
C LEU A 166 19.15 -1.75 11.59
N PRO A 167 19.37 -2.30 12.80
CA PRO A 167 20.72 -2.47 13.36
C PRO A 167 21.68 -3.31 12.50
N SER A 168 21.15 -4.15 11.61
CA SER A 168 21.94 -4.95 10.67
C SER A 168 22.35 -4.21 9.39
N GLN A 169 21.77 -3.04 9.12
CA GLN A 169 22.00 -2.24 7.92
C GLN A 169 23.05 -1.15 8.16
N LYS A 170 23.77 -0.77 7.11
CA LYS A 170 24.79 0.29 7.15
C LYS A 170 24.41 1.45 6.25
N ALA A 171 24.40 2.66 6.81
CA ALA A 171 24.21 3.89 6.06
C ALA A 171 25.50 4.31 5.36
N MET A 172 25.38 4.74 4.11
CA MET A 172 26.42 5.42 3.35
C MET A 172 25.80 6.67 2.73
N PHE A 173 26.56 7.76 2.67
CA PHE A 173 26.05 9.05 2.21
C PHE A 173 26.95 9.62 1.13
N ASN A 174 26.33 10.16 0.09
CA ASN A 174 26.98 10.98 -0.92
C ASN A 174 26.20 12.29 -1.10
N GLN A 175 26.90 13.39 -1.30
CA GLN A 175 26.31 14.72 -1.42
C GLN A 175 26.77 15.34 -2.74
N LYS A 176 25.82 15.76 -3.57
CA LYS A 176 26.08 16.45 -4.83
C LYS A 176 25.31 17.76 -4.84
N LEU A 177 26.00 18.85 -5.18
CA LEU A 177 25.40 20.16 -5.40
C LEU A 177 25.17 20.37 -6.90
N MET A 178 23.99 20.86 -7.27
CA MET A 178 23.63 21.18 -8.64
C MET A 178 22.91 22.52 -8.67
N ALA A 179 23.21 23.35 -9.67
CA ALA A 179 22.53 24.63 -9.87
C ALA A 179 21.70 24.59 -11.14
N LEU A 180 20.45 25.06 -11.07
CA LEU A 180 19.57 25.19 -12.23
C LEU A 180 20.16 26.15 -13.27
N SER A 181 20.95 27.13 -12.85
CA SER A 181 21.65 28.06 -13.76
C SER A 181 22.75 27.40 -14.61
N GLU A 182 23.29 26.26 -14.19
CA GLU A 182 24.38 25.57 -14.88
C GLU A 182 23.89 24.45 -15.80
N ASP A 183 22.85 23.73 -15.38
CA ASP A 183 22.28 22.61 -16.13
C ASP A 183 20.94 23.02 -16.77
N SER A 184 21.01 23.37 -18.06
CA SER A 184 19.84 23.76 -18.85
C SER A 184 18.75 22.68 -18.91
N ALA A 185 19.13 21.40 -18.84
CA ALA A 185 18.19 20.30 -18.94
C ALA A 185 17.47 20.07 -17.61
N LEU A 186 18.19 20.20 -16.49
CA LEU A 186 17.58 20.22 -15.15
C LEU A 186 16.67 21.44 -14.95
N ALA A 187 17.08 22.62 -15.42
CA ALA A 187 16.26 23.83 -15.39
C ALA A 187 14.97 23.69 -16.20
N MET A 188 15.06 23.09 -17.39
CA MET A 188 13.91 22.78 -18.22
C MET A 188 12.98 21.78 -17.51
N GLY A 189 13.53 20.71 -16.94
CA GLY A 189 12.76 19.72 -16.17
C GLY A 189 12.00 20.36 -15.00
N PHE A 190 12.68 21.21 -14.22
CA PHE A 190 12.08 21.97 -13.13
C PHE A 190 10.97 22.91 -13.62
N SER A 191 11.22 23.66 -14.69
CA SER A 191 10.25 24.62 -15.25
C SER A 191 8.99 23.91 -15.78
N VAL A 192 9.15 22.76 -16.44
CA VAL A 192 8.04 21.96 -16.98
C VAL A 192 7.20 21.33 -15.87
N ALA A 193 7.85 20.89 -14.78
CA ALA A 193 7.17 20.30 -13.63
C ALA A 193 6.48 21.34 -12.72
N ARG A 194 6.90 22.61 -12.77
CA ARG A 194 6.29 23.68 -11.96
C ARG A 194 4.88 23.98 -12.44
N ARG A 195 3.93 23.94 -11.50
CA ARG A 195 2.51 24.21 -11.70
C ARG A 195 1.99 25.16 -10.62
N ALA A 196 0.84 25.77 -10.88
CA ALA A 196 0.09 26.54 -9.90
C ALA A 196 -1.32 25.98 -9.80
N ALA A 197 -1.79 25.71 -8.59
CA ALA A 197 -3.16 25.28 -8.35
C ALA A 197 -3.81 26.19 -7.32
N ALA A 198 -5.11 26.43 -7.52
CA ALA A 198 -5.93 27.03 -6.49
C ALA A 198 -6.46 25.96 -5.55
N VAL A 199 -6.01 25.99 -4.30
CA VAL A 199 -6.42 25.06 -3.26
C VAL A 199 -7.46 25.74 -2.37
N PRO A 200 -8.67 25.17 -2.23
CA PRO A 200 -9.64 25.66 -1.26
C PRO A 200 -9.16 25.31 0.15
N LEU A 201 -9.28 26.27 1.06
CA LEU A 201 -8.95 26.12 2.47
C LEU A 201 -10.21 26.50 3.27
N LEU A 202 -10.70 25.56 4.08
CA LEU A 202 -11.77 25.83 5.02
C LEU A 202 -11.15 26.56 6.22
N LEU A 203 -11.61 27.77 6.52
CA LEU A 203 -11.19 28.53 7.70
C LEU A 203 -11.96 28.09 8.93
N VAL A 204 -11.44 28.41 10.11
CA VAL A 204 -12.03 28.09 11.42
C VAL A 204 -13.46 28.62 11.57
N ASN A 205 -13.77 29.73 10.91
CA ASN A 205 -15.09 30.35 10.89
C ASN A 205 -16.08 29.67 9.91
N GLY A 206 -15.71 28.55 9.29
CA GLY A 206 -16.52 27.83 8.30
C GLY A 206 -16.52 28.46 6.90
N THR A 207 -15.77 29.55 6.68
CA THR A 207 -15.69 30.19 5.35
C THR A 207 -14.62 29.54 4.48
N TYR A 208 -14.87 29.48 3.17
CA TYR A 208 -13.89 28.98 2.21
C TYR A 208 -13.00 30.13 1.71
N ARG A 209 -11.69 29.95 1.81
CA ARG A 209 -10.69 30.82 1.19
C ARG A 209 -9.94 30.06 0.11
N LYS A 210 -9.84 30.67 -1.07
CA LYS A 210 -9.03 30.15 -2.17
C LYS A 210 -7.60 30.66 -1.99
N THR A 211 -6.63 29.75 -1.92
CA THR A 211 -5.20 30.09 -1.92
C THR A 211 -4.55 29.56 -3.18
N VAL A 212 -3.78 30.38 -3.89
CA VAL A 212 -3.00 29.93 -5.05
C VAL A 212 -1.66 29.42 -4.54
N ARG A 213 -1.31 28.18 -4.87
CA ARG A 213 -0.07 27.52 -4.43
C ARG A 213 0.75 27.11 -5.65
N SER A 214 2.03 27.46 -5.65
CA SER A 214 3.01 26.91 -6.58
C SER A 214 3.44 25.54 -6.08
N TYR A 215 3.49 24.55 -6.97
CA TYR A 215 3.92 23.20 -6.63
C TYR A 215 4.70 22.56 -7.78
N LEU A 216 5.52 21.56 -7.46
CA LEU A 216 6.15 20.66 -8.41
C LEU A 216 5.27 19.42 -8.56
N ASP A 217 4.95 19.09 -9.80
CA ASP A 217 4.33 17.82 -10.16
C ASP A 217 5.40 16.72 -10.10
N SER A 218 5.24 15.82 -9.13
CA SER A 218 6.25 14.79 -8.82
C SER A 218 6.47 13.82 -9.98
N VAL A 219 5.39 13.41 -10.66
CA VAL A 219 5.44 12.43 -11.76
C VAL A 219 6.07 13.03 -13.01
N ILE A 220 5.73 14.28 -13.33
CA ILE A 220 6.37 14.98 -14.45
C ILE A 220 7.86 15.16 -14.17
N LEU A 221 8.22 15.58 -12.95
CA LEU A 221 9.61 15.79 -12.56
C LEU A 221 10.42 14.49 -12.60
N GLN A 222 9.86 13.40 -12.07
CA GLN A 222 10.46 12.06 -12.10
C GLN A 222 10.86 11.67 -13.52
N ASN A 223 9.93 11.76 -14.47
CA ASN A 223 10.17 11.43 -15.87
C ASN A 223 11.29 12.29 -16.50
N GLN A 224 11.39 13.57 -16.13
CA GLN A 224 12.46 14.43 -16.62
C GLN A 224 13.80 14.05 -15.99
N LEU A 225 13.86 13.82 -14.68
CA LEU A 225 15.08 13.43 -13.97
C LEU A 225 15.62 12.06 -14.43
N GLN A 226 14.74 11.10 -14.70
CA GLN A 226 15.11 9.80 -15.25
C GLN A 226 15.80 9.93 -16.62
N ARG A 227 15.27 10.78 -17.51
CA ARG A 227 15.91 11.07 -18.81
C ARG A 227 17.30 11.68 -18.65
N LEU A 228 17.50 12.52 -17.64
CA LEU A 228 18.82 13.07 -17.33
C LEU A 228 19.78 12.00 -16.77
N ASN A 229 19.23 11.01 -16.08
CA ASN A 229 19.98 9.90 -15.50
C ASN A 229 20.51 8.92 -16.55
N ASP A 230 19.73 8.64 -17.60
CA ASP A 230 20.12 7.77 -18.72
C ASP A 230 21.37 8.29 -19.46
N HIS A 231 21.65 9.59 -19.37
CA HIS A 231 22.85 10.24 -19.93
C HIS A 231 24.08 10.19 -18.99
N GLY A 232 24.02 9.42 -17.89
CA GLY A 232 25.16 9.07 -17.03
C GLY A 232 25.53 10.09 -15.94
N SER A 233 24.84 11.22 -15.84
CA SER A 233 25.16 12.29 -14.86
C SER A 233 24.66 12.00 -13.44
N LEU A 234 23.62 11.17 -13.31
CA LEU A 234 22.95 10.86 -12.04
C LEU A 234 23.05 9.37 -11.65
N LYS A 235 23.75 8.55 -12.44
CA LYS A 235 23.79 7.10 -12.20
C LYS A 235 24.74 6.82 -11.05
N GLY A 236 24.21 6.22 -9.99
CA GLY A 236 25.01 5.83 -8.83
C GLY A 236 26.02 4.73 -9.14
N SER A 237 27.12 4.76 -8.41
CA SER A 237 28.23 3.81 -8.58
C SER A 237 27.86 2.35 -8.23
N HIS A 238 26.72 2.12 -7.58
CA HIS A 238 26.32 0.84 -7.02
C HIS A 238 24.96 0.32 -7.52
N ALA A 239 24.38 0.91 -8.57
CA ALA A 239 23.09 0.52 -9.16
C ALA A 239 22.95 -0.96 -9.57
N HIS A 240 24.04 -1.74 -9.57
CA HIS A 240 24.06 -3.17 -9.94
C HIS A 240 24.57 -4.09 -8.82
N SER A 241 24.81 -3.59 -7.61
CA SER A 241 25.24 -4.45 -6.50
C SER A 241 24.03 -5.03 -5.78
N ARG A 242 23.92 -6.37 -5.76
CA ARG A 242 22.83 -7.11 -5.11
C ARG A 242 22.67 -6.80 -3.61
N SER A 243 23.70 -6.27 -2.95
CA SER A 243 23.70 -6.01 -1.50
C SER A 243 23.50 -4.54 -1.11
N THR A 244 23.36 -3.64 -2.09
CA THR A 244 23.24 -2.21 -1.84
C THR A 244 22.01 -1.60 -2.49
N LEU A 245 21.20 -0.89 -1.70
CA LEU A 245 20.13 -0.05 -2.22
C LEU A 245 20.64 1.38 -2.42
N GLU A 246 20.44 1.94 -3.60
CA GLU A 246 20.68 3.37 -3.83
C GLU A 246 19.36 4.14 -3.67
N VAL A 247 19.39 5.18 -2.83
CA VAL A 247 18.22 6.02 -2.56
C VAL A 247 18.55 7.45 -3.00
N PRO A 248 18.14 7.86 -4.22
CA PRO A 248 18.34 9.22 -4.70
C PRO A 248 17.31 10.16 -4.09
N ILE A 249 17.80 11.19 -3.40
CA ILE A 249 17.01 12.22 -2.73
C ILE A 249 17.30 13.55 -3.41
N PHE A 250 16.34 14.06 -4.17
CA PHE A 250 16.41 15.35 -4.86
C PHE A 250 15.83 16.44 -3.98
N TRP A 251 16.69 17.32 -3.49
CA TRP A 251 16.37 18.37 -2.55
C TRP A 251 16.40 19.75 -3.23
N PHE A 252 15.23 20.28 -3.56
CA PHE A 252 15.06 21.56 -4.23
C PHE A 252 15.00 22.71 -3.22
N LEU A 253 15.95 23.64 -3.32
CA LEU A 253 16.01 24.87 -2.52
C LEU A 253 15.47 26.03 -3.34
N HIS A 254 14.37 26.62 -2.87
CA HIS A 254 13.69 27.71 -3.56
C HIS A 254 13.40 28.88 -2.60
N GLY A 255 13.50 30.12 -3.07
CA GLY A 255 13.15 31.28 -2.23
C GLY A 255 11.65 31.36 -1.98
N GLU A 256 10.85 31.18 -3.03
CA GLU A 256 9.39 31.26 -2.95
C GLU A 256 8.77 30.00 -2.33
N PRO A 257 7.57 30.10 -1.71
CA PRO A 257 6.84 28.94 -1.21
C PRO A 257 6.53 27.94 -2.34
N LEU A 258 7.13 26.75 -2.25
CA LEU A 258 6.97 25.67 -3.22
C LEU A 258 6.63 24.38 -2.48
N LEU A 259 5.67 23.63 -3.01
CA LEU A 259 5.24 22.32 -2.49
C LEU A 259 5.43 21.24 -3.55
N VAL A 260 5.23 19.99 -3.17
CA VAL A 260 5.12 18.83 -4.05
C VAL A 260 3.65 18.40 -4.09
N ASP A 261 3.11 18.17 -5.28
CA ASP A 261 1.72 17.73 -5.50
C ASP A 261 0.68 18.50 -4.65
N LYS A 262 0.81 19.84 -4.63
CA LYS A 262 -0.07 20.82 -3.96
C LYS A 262 -0.07 20.83 -2.43
N HIS A 263 0.22 19.71 -1.76
CA HIS A 263 0.04 19.56 -0.31
C HIS A 263 1.27 19.08 0.45
N TYR A 264 2.29 18.55 -0.22
CA TYR A 264 3.41 17.89 0.46
C TYR A 264 4.68 18.73 0.42
N GLN A 265 5.55 18.59 1.41
CA GLN A 265 6.91 19.16 1.35
C GLN A 265 7.90 18.16 0.73
N ALA A 266 7.62 16.87 0.90
CA ALA A 266 8.40 15.79 0.33
C ALA A 266 7.46 14.68 -0.12
N LYS A 267 7.88 13.91 -1.13
CA LYS A 267 7.12 12.78 -1.64
C LYS A 267 8.04 11.64 -2.05
N ALA A 268 7.65 10.44 -1.65
CA ALA A 268 8.25 9.19 -2.12
C ALA A 268 7.70 8.87 -3.51
N LEU A 269 8.60 8.49 -4.41
CA LEU A 269 8.27 7.86 -5.68
C LEU A 269 8.89 6.45 -5.70
N SER A 270 8.61 5.69 -6.75
CA SER A 270 9.08 4.30 -6.87
C SER A 270 10.60 4.16 -6.88
N ASP A 271 11.33 5.14 -7.43
CA ASP A 271 12.79 5.08 -7.63
C ASP A 271 13.56 6.27 -7.03
N MET A 272 12.86 7.27 -6.47
CA MET A 272 13.49 8.47 -5.93
C MET A 272 12.61 9.16 -4.88
N VAL A 273 13.21 10.10 -4.15
CA VAL A 273 12.50 10.96 -3.20
C VAL A 273 12.70 12.42 -3.60
N ILE A 274 11.60 13.18 -3.67
CA ILE A 274 11.64 14.61 -3.96
C ILE A 274 11.34 15.36 -2.67
N VAL A 275 12.20 16.32 -2.32
CA VAL A 275 12.04 17.22 -1.17
C VAL A 275 12.12 18.66 -1.66
N VAL A 276 11.24 19.51 -1.14
CA VAL A 276 11.25 20.94 -1.41
C VAL A 276 11.43 21.71 -0.11
N GLN A 277 12.39 22.63 -0.13
CA GLN A 277 12.66 23.57 0.95
C GLN A 277 12.43 24.99 0.43
N SER A 278 11.64 25.75 1.18
CA SER A 278 11.31 27.15 0.88
C SER A 278 11.76 28.10 1.99
N GLU A 279 11.81 29.40 1.73
CA GLU A 279 12.21 30.37 2.76
C GLU A 279 11.27 30.50 3.98
N PRO A 280 9.92 30.46 3.83
CA PRO A 280 9.00 30.68 4.95
C PRO A 280 9.06 29.58 6.02
N SER A 281 9.29 29.97 7.28
CA SER A 281 9.30 29.03 8.42
C SER A 281 7.92 28.81 9.05
N SER A 282 6.91 29.55 8.61
CA SER A 282 5.54 29.45 9.10
C SER A 282 4.59 29.64 7.93
N TRP A 283 3.98 28.54 7.49
CA TRP A 283 3.04 28.52 6.39
C TRP A 283 1.71 27.89 6.82
N GLU A 284 0.59 28.53 6.49
CA GLU A 284 -0.73 28.00 6.82
C GLU A 284 -1.02 26.72 6.05
N SER A 285 -1.08 25.60 6.76
CA SER A 285 -1.48 24.33 6.17
C SER A 285 -2.97 24.26 5.89
N HIS A 286 -3.38 23.23 5.16
CA HIS A 286 -4.80 22.92 4.95
C HIS A 286 -5.46 22.24 6.16
N LEU A 287 -4.70 21.97 7.22
CA LEU A 287 -5.14 21.23 8.40
C LEU A 287 -5.32 22.19 9.57
N GLN A 288 -6.30 21.88 10.42
CA GLN A 288 -6.65 22.67 11.60
C GLN A 288 -6.74 21.78 12.82
N CYS A 289 -6.32 22.30 13.96
CA CYS A 289 -6.42 21.65 15.25
C CYS A 289 -6.93 22.66 16.28
N ASN A 290 -7.96 22.30 17.05
CA ASN A 290 -8.54 23.13 18.11
C ASN A 290 -8.89 24.57 17.65
N GLY A 291 -9.46 24.70 16.45
CA GLY A 291 -9.83 26.00 15.88
C GLY A 291 -8.64 26.89 15.51
N ARG A 292 -7.46 26.32 15.26
CA ARG A 292 -6.28 27.03 14.75
C ARG A 292 -5.68 26.29 13.56
N SER A 293 -5.23 27.02 12.54
CA SER A 293 -4.48 26.44 11.43
C SER A 293 -3.15 25.88 11.91
N LEU A 294 -2.84 24.65 11.51
CA LEU A 294 -1.53 24.08 11.74
C LEU A 294 -0.52 24.77 10.83
N LEU A 295 0.60 25.21 11.41
CA LEU A 295 1.65 25.92 10.71
C LEU A 295 2.74 24.92 10.31
N TRP A 296 3.12 24.96 9.04
CA TRP A 296 4.20 24.18 8.48
C TRP A 296 5.47 25.02 8.40
N ASP A 297 6.59 24.44 8.83
CA ASP A 297 7.91 24.98 8.58
C ASP A 297 8.39 24.50 7.20
N LEU A 298 8.38 25.39 6.19
CA LEU A 298 8.92 25.07 4.86
C LEU A 298 10.44 25.26 4.79
N ARG A 299 11.03 25.96 5.77
CA ARG A 299 12.47 26.20 5.86
C ARG A 299 13.22 24.99 6.37
N ARG A 300 12.59 24.11 7.16
CA ARG A 300 13.20 22.88 7.69
C ARG A 300 12.34 21.63 7.41
N PRO A 301 12.28 21.14 6.16
CA PRO A 301 11.43 20.01 5.78
C PRO A 301 12.04 18.63 6.15
N ILE A 302 12.86 18.54 7.19
CA ILE A 302 13.55 17.29 7.60
C ILE A 302 12.53 16.21 7.95
N LYS A 303 11.51 16.57 8.72
CA LYS A 303 10.43 15.66 9.10
C LYS A 303 9.71 15.06 7.89
N ALA A 304 9.35 15.90 6.92
CA ALA A 304 8.69 15.45 5.70
C ALA A 304 9.63 14.60 4.84
N ALA A 305 10.91 14.96 4.75
CA ALA A 305 11.92 14.18 4.06
C ALA A 305 12.07 12.78 4.67
N LEU A 306 12.14 12.68 6.00
CA LEU A 306 12.24 11.38 6.68
C LEU A 306 10.98 10.53 6.49
N ALA A 307 9.79 11.14 6.52
CA ALA A 307 8.55 10.44 6.21
C ALA A 307 8.58 9.86 4.78
N ALA A 308 8.92 10.67 3.78
CA ALA A 308 9.01 10.24 2.39
C ALA A 308 10.11 9.18 2.15
N VAL A 309 11.27 9.32 2.80
CA VAL A 309 12.33 8.31 2.69
C VAL A 309 11.90 6.99 3.36
N SER A 310 11.22 7.05 4.49
CA SER A 310 10.73 5.84 5.16
C SER A 310 9.62 5.12 4.40
N GLU A 311 8.79 5.86 3.67
CA GLU A 311 7.83 5.32 2.70
C GLU A 311 8.55 4.66 1.52
N HIS A 312 9.57 5.32 0.96
CA HIS A 312 10.36 4.75 -0.15
C HIS A 312 11.16 3.50 0.25
N LEU A 313 11.76 3.49 1.45
CA LEU A 313 12.58 2.38 1.92
C LEU A 313 11.79 1.13 2.25
N ALA A 314 10.67 1.28 2.97
CA ALA A 314 9.98 0.16 3.59
C ALA A 314 8.46 0.24 3.49
N GLY A 315 7.92 1.17 2.72
CA GLY A 315 6.49 1.36 2.57
C GLY A 315 5.81 1.90 3.82
N LEU A 316 6.54 2.53 4.74
CA LEU A 316 5.90 3.10 5.92
C LEU A 316 4.92 4.19 5.51
N LEU A 317 3.67 4.03 5.96
CA LEU A 317 2.62 5.01 5.76
C LEU A 317 2.34 5.80 7.04
N PRO A 318 1.73 6.99 6.91
CA PRO A 318 1.17 7.67 8.06
C PRO A 318 0.20 6.77 8.84
N LEU A 319 0.34 6.74 10.17
CA LEU A 319 -0.44 5.85 11.03
C LEU A 319 -1.94 6.13 10.99
N HIS A 320 -2.36 7.33 10.58
CA HIS A 320 -3.77 7.65 10.38
C HIS A 320 -4.33 7.11 9.05
N LEU A 321 -3.49 6.65 8.12
CA LEU A 321 -3.94 6.06 6.86
C LEU A 321 -4.08 4.55 7.00
N VAL A 322 -5.26 4.05 6.62
CA VAL A 322 -5.70 2.70 6.92
C VAL A 322 -6.46 2.14 5.73
N TYR A 323 -6.14 0.93 5.28
CA TYR A 323 -6.88 0.28 4.19
C TYR A 323 -8.16 -0.44 4.66
N SER A 324 -9.36 0.04 4.38
CA SER A 324 -10.57 -0.71 4.73
C SER A 324 -10.85 -1.82 3.70
N HIS A 325 -10.72 -3.09 4.10
CA HIS A 325 -11.13 -4.21 3.25
C HIS A 325 -12.63 -4.19 2.94
N ALA A 326 -13.46 -3.76 3.89
CA ALA A 326 -14.91 -3.73 3.70
C ALA A 326 -15.37 -2.66 2.69
N HIS A 327 -14.57 -1.59 2.53
CA HIS A 327 -14.88 -0.50 1.59
C HIS A 327 -13.98 -0.50 0.35
N GLU A 328 -12.95 -1.35 0.31
CA GLU A 328 -11.91 -1.37 -0.72
C GLU A 328 -11.24 0.00 -0.92
N THR A 329 -11.16 0.80 0.13
CA THR A 329 -10.64 2.18 0.09
C THR A 329 -9.76 2.48 1.29
N ALA A 330 -8.80 3.39 1.11
CA ALA A 330 -8.10 4.01 2.22
C ALA A 330 -9.06 4.90 3.02
N ILE A 331 -9.03 4.76 4.34
CA ILE A 331 -9.75 5.56 5.33
C ILE A 331 -8.75 6.27 6.23
N GLU A 332 -9.17 7.41 6.78
CA GLU A 332 -8.36 8.22 7.69
C GLU A 332 -8.86 8.08 9.13
N ASP A 333 -8.00 7.60 10.02
CA ASP A 333 -8.22 7.59 11.47
C ASP A 333 -7.20 8.52 12.16
N TRP A 334 -7.60 9.77 12.30
CA TRP A 334 -6.79 10.84 12.86
C TRP A 334 -6.40 10.64 14.34
N ILE A 335 -7.03 9.69 15.05
CA ILE A 335 -6.67 9.33 16.44
C ILE A 335 -5.21 8.84 16.50
N TRP A 336 -4.72 8.21 15.43
CA TRP A 336 -3.36 7.68 15.33
C TRP A 336 -2.35 8.68 14.75
N SER A 337 -2.76 9.91 14.42
CA SER A 337 -1.87 10.99 13.95
C SER A 337 -1.19 11.74 15.11
N VAL A 338 -0.66 11.00 16.07
CA VAL A 338 -0.11 11.52 17.34
C VAL A 338 1.32 11.03 17.59
N GLY A 339 2.01 11.70 18.51
CA GLY A 339 3.35 11.30 18.96
C GLY A 339 4.50 11.92 18.17
N CYS A 340 5.73 11.66 18.61
CA CYS A 340 6.97 12.28 18.11
C CYS A 340 7.55 11.52 16.90
N ASN A 341 6.77 11.28 15.85
CA ASN A 341 7.23 10.52 14.67
C ASN A 341 7.08 11.30 13.36
N PRO A 342 7.82 10.94 12.28
CA PRO A 342 7.83 11.68 11.02
C PRO A 342 6.45 11.89 10.38
N PHE A 343 5.52 10.96 10.64
CA PHE A 343 4.18 10.95 10.06
C PHE A 343 3.11 11.61 10.92
N SER A 344 3.41 11.94 12.17
CA SER A 344 2.45 12.65 13.03
C SER A 344 2.29 14.06 12.50
N ILE A 345 1.07 14.47 12.16
CA ILE A 345 0.84 15.84 11.67
C ILE A 345 0.81 16.86 12.82
N THR A 346 0.49 16.41 14.03
CA THR A 346 0.25 17.27 15.20
C THR A 346 1.51 17.62 15.99
N SER A 347 2.59 16.85 15.85
CA SER A 347 3.86 17.11 16.53
C SER A 347 4.91 17.66 15.56
N GLN A 348 6.02 18.20 16.09
CA GLN A 348 7.15 18.68 15.28
C GLN A 348 8.32 17.68 15.24
N GLY A 349 8.27 16.62 16.04
CA GLY A 349 9.35 15.63 16.11
C GLY A 349 9.32 14.62 14.97
N TRP A 350 10.44 13.91 14.79
CA TRP A 350 10.65 12.93 13.72
C TRP A 350 11.39 11.68 14.21
N GLN A 351 11.26 11.34 15.49
CA GLN A 351 11.92 10.17 16.05
C GLN A 351 11.19 8.89 15.62
N LEU A 352 11.94 7.87 15.22
CA LEU A 352 11.37 6.58 14.88
C LEU A 352 11.11 5.78 16.16
N SER A 353 9.90 5.25 16.32
CA SER A 353 9.59 4.35 17.43
C SER A 353 10.04 2.92 17.13
N GLN A 354 10.24 2.10 18.17
CA GLN A 354 10.54 0.68 18.00
C GLN A 354 9.47 -0.04 17.17
N PHE A 355 8.20 0.34 17.35
CA PHE A 355 7.10 -0.20 16.56
C PHE A 355 7.24 0.09 15.05
N GLN A 356 7.69 1.30 14.69
CA GLN A 356 7.95 1.63 13.29
C GLN A 356 9.17 0.86 12.75
N SER A 357 10.22 0.70 13.56
CA SER A 357 11.36 -0.16 13.22
C SER A 357 10.95 -1.61 12.99
N ASP A 358 10.06 -2.16 13.83
CA ASP A 358 9.54 -3.52 13.66
C ASP A 358 8.68 -3.62 12.39
N THR A 359 7.93 -2.57 12.06
CA THR A 359 7.13 -2.50 10.82
C THR A 359 8.01 -2.49 9.58
N ILE A 360 9.14 -1.75 9.60
CA ILE A 360 10.15 -1.78 8.53
C ILE A 360 10.66 -3.21 8.33
N ALA A 361 11.05 -3.88 9.42
CA ALA A 361 11.55 -5.25 9.34
C ALA A 361 10.49 -6.23 8.82
N ARG A 362 9.22 -6.09 9.24
CA ARG A 362 8.11 -6.89 8.72
C ARG A 362 7.89 -6.66 7.23
N SER A 363 7.97 -5.42 6.76
CA SER A 363 7.81 -5.07 5.34
C SER A 363 8.81 -5.84 4.46
N TYR A 364 10.07 -5.88 4.87
CA TYR A 364 11.11 -6.64 4.19
C TYR A 364 10.85 -8.15 4.18
N ILE A 365 10.44 -8.71 5.33
CA ILE A 365 10.16 -10.13 5.47
C ILE A 365 8.95 -10.54 4.63
N ILE A 366 7.86 -9.76 4.67
CA ILE A 366 6.63 -10.03 3.93
C ILE A 366 6.90 -9.98 2.44
N THR A 367 7.62 -8.96 1.95
CA THR A 367 8.00 -8.85 0.53
C THR A 367 8.72 -10.11 0.06
N ALA A 368 9.77 -10.53 0.78
CA ALA A 368 10.55 -11.71 0.41
C ALA A 368 9.73 -13.02 0.48
N LEU A 369 8.83 -13.16 1.46
CA LEU A 369 7.95 -14.32 1.57
C LEU A 369 6.94 -14.36 0.42
N GLU A 370 6.33 -13.23 0.09
CA GLU A 370 5.33 -13.12 -0.98
C GLU A 370 5.98 -13.42 -2.33
N GLU A 371 7.10 -12.77 -2.66
CA GLU A 371 7.81 -13.01 -3.92
C GLU A 371 8.31 -14.45 -4.06
N SER A 372 8.87 -15.04 -2.99
CA SER A 372 9.29 -16.45 -3.01
C SER A 372 8.10 -17.40 -3.21
N THR A 373 6.94 -17.09 -2.62
CA THR A 373 5.69 -17.86 -2.77
C THR A 373 5.16 -17.74 -4.20
N GLN A 374 5.12 -16.52 -4.75
CA GLN A 374 4.73 -16.28 -6.13
C GLN A 374 5.66 -17.00 -7.12
N LEU A 375 6.97 -16.94 -6.91
CA LEU A 375 7.96 -17.61 -7.75
C LEU A 375 7.78 -19.13 -7.73
N VAL A 376 7.70 -19.74 -6.54
CA VAL A 376 7.48 -21.19 -6.39
C VAL A 376 6.15 -21.60 -7.00
N ASN A 377 5.06 -20.86 -6.76
CA ASN A 377 3.75 -21.16 -7.34
C ASN A 377 3.76 -21.04 -8.87
N SER A 378 4.46 -20.05 -9.42
CA SER A 378 4.62 -19.91 -10.87
C SER A 378 5.37 -21.10 -11.48
N ALA A 379 6.45 -21.56 -10.82
CA ALA A 379 7.21 -22.72 -11.25
C ALA A 379 6.36 -24.01 -11.17
N ILE A 380 5.59 -24.20 -10.09
CA ILE A 380 4.66 -25.33 -9.96
C ILE A 380 3.59 -25.30 -11.06
N ARG A 381 3.04 -24.11 -11.39
CA ARG A 381 2.10 -23.97 -12.51
C ARG A 381 2.73 -24.38 -13.83
N CYS A 382 3.97 -23.98 -14.10
CA CYS A 382 4.71 -24.41 -15.30
C CYS A 382 4.88 -25.93 -15.35
N LEU A 383 5.28 -26.56 -14.24
CA LEU A 383 5.35 -28.04 -14.13
C LEU A 383 4.02 -28.73 -14.37
N ALA A 384 2.92 -28.17 -13.84
CA ALA A 384 1.59 -28.78 -13.95
C ALA A 384 1.07 -28.80 -15.40
N VAL A 385 1.55 -27.89 -16.25
CA VAL A 385 1.23 -27.86 -17.69
C VAL A 385 1.93 -29.01 -18.44
N GLU A 386 3.14 -29.37 -18.02
CA GLU A 386 3.92 -30.45 -18.64
C GLU A 386 3.38 -31.83 -18.23
N ARG A 387 2.58 -32.45 -19.10
CA ARG A 387 2.03 -33.80 -18.86
C ARG A 387 3.09 -34.87 -19.05
N THR A 388 3.23 -35.75 -18.06
CA THR A 388 4.10 -36.93 -18.17
C THR A 388 3.46 -38.01 -19.04
N SER A 389 4.17 -38.40 -20.09
CA SER A 389 3.92 -39.60 -20.92
C SER A 389 4.88 -40.74 -20.54
N GLU A 390 4.61 -41.96 -21.00
CA GLU A 390 5.45 -43.15 -20.76
C GLU A 390 6.94 -42.92 -21.09
N LYS A 391 7.25 -42.19 -22.17
CA LYS A 391 8.63 -41.88 -22.60
C LYS A 391 9.33 -40.86 -21.70
N THR A 392 8.57 -39.90 -21.19
CA THR A 392 9.06 -38.81 -20.33
C THR A 392 9.08 -39.19 -18.86
N PHE A 393 8.31 -40.19 -18.45
CA PHE A 393 8.17 -40.61 -17.05
C PHE A 393 9.51 -41.02 -16.43
N ARG A 394 10.34 -41.77 -17.16
CA ARG A 394 11.67 -42.19 -16.69
C ARG A 394 12.62 -41.00 -16.42
N ILE A 395 12.53 -39.96 -17.25
CA ILE A 395 13.34 -38.74 -17.11
C ILE A 395 12.80 -37.92 -15.94
N PHE A 396 11.48 -37.74 -15.83
CA PHE A 396 10.89 -37.04 -14.70
C PHE A 396 11.21 -37.72 -13.36
N HIS A 397 11.15 -39.05 -13.30
CA HIS A 397 11.46 -39.84 -12.10
C HIS A 397 12.93 -39.67 -11.65
N SER A 398 13.88 -39.39 -12.55
CA SER A 398 15.26 -39.08 -12.11
C SER A 398 15.36 -37.70 -11.44
N GLU A 399 14.56 -36.73 -11.90
CA GLU A 399 14.58 -35.35 -11.39
C GLU A 399 13.69 -35.12 -10.16
N GLU A 400 12.67 -35.96 -9.95
CA GLU A 400 11.65 -35.82 -8.90
C GLU A 400 12.26 -35.64 -7.50
N ARG A 401 13.24 -36.47 -7.14
CA ARG A 401 13.85 -36.43 -5.80
C ARG A 401 14.51 -35.08 -5.52
N GLU A 402 15.19 -34.51 -6.51
CA GLU A 402 15.85 -33.21 -6.35
C GLU A 402 14.83 -32.06 -6.30
N LEU A 403 13.77 -32.13 -7.12
CA LEU A 403 12.67 -31.17 -7.09
C LEU A 403 11.98 -31.14 -5.72
N ILE A 404 11.63 -32.31 -5.17
CA ILE A 404 11.01 -32.43 -3.85
C ILE A 404 11.95 -31.92 -2.76
N ASN A 405 13.25 -32.24 -2.82
CA ASN A 405 14.22 -31.76 -1.84
C ASN A 405 14.35 -30.23 -1.86
N LYS A 406 14.43 -29.62 -3.05
CA LYS A 406 14.48 -28.16 -3.20
C LYS A 406 13.20 -27.49 -2.73
N TYR A 407 12.03 -28.05 -3.07
CA TYR A 407 10.74 -27.57 -2.57
C TYR A 407 10.67 -27.63 -1.03
N ASN A 408 11.00 -28.78 -0.44
CA ASN A 408 10.99 -28.98 1.01
C ASN A 408 11.96 -28.02 1.71
N TYR A 409 13.10 -27.72 1.08
CA TYR A 409 14.05 -26.74 1.61
C TYR A 409 13.44 -25.34 1.66
N VAL A 410 12.80 -24.88 0.59
CA VAL A 410 12.09 -23.58 0.57
C VAL A 410 10.98 -23.53 1.63
N VAL A 411 10.15 -24.57 1.72
CA VAL A 411 9.09 -24.66 2.74
C VAL A 411 9.66 -24.65 4.16
N SER A 412 10.81 -25.30 4.38
CA SER A 412 11.48 -25.26 5.69
C SER A 412 11.96 -23.87 6.06
N LEU A 413 12.42 -23.07 5.08
CA LEU A 413 12.81 -21.68 5.28
C LEU A 413 11.60 -20.81 5.59
N TRP A 414 10.48 -20.96 4.86
CA TRP A 414 9.23 -20.26 5.17
C TRP A 414 8.78 -20.50 6.62
N ARG A 415 8.78 -21.76 7.07
CA ARG A 415 8.44 -22.11 8.45
C ARG A 415 9.39 -21.46 9.45
N ARG A 416 10.70 -21.55 9.21
CA ARG A 416 11.72 -20.99 10.11
C ARG A 416 11.62 -19.47 10.22
N ILE A 417 11.44 -18.78 9.10
CA ILE A 417 11.25 -17.32 9.06
C ILE A 417 9.95 -16.94 9.80
N SER A 418 8.85 -17.66 9.57
CA SER A 418 7.58 -17.43 10.27
C SER A 418 7.72 -17.62 11.79
N THR A 419 8.37 -18.68 12.26
CA THR A 419 8.62 -18.92 13.69
C THR A 419 9.48 -17.80 14.31
N MET A 420 10.60 -17.43 13.67
CA MET A 420 11.47 -16.36 14.16
C MET A 420 10.77 -14.99 14.19
N THR A 421 9.93 -14.71 13.19
CA THR A 421 9.12 -13.49 13.10
C THR A 421 8.06 -13.46 14.21
N GLY A 422 7.45 -14.61 14.52
CA GLY A 422 6.50 -14.77 15.63
C GLY A 422 7.14 -14.58 17.01
N GLU A 423 8.42 -14.92 17.17
CA GLU A 423 9.24 -14.63 18.37
C GLU A 423 9.75 -13.18 18.42
N LEU A 424 9.36 -12.33 17.47
CA LEU A 424 9.85 -10.94 17.31
C LEU A 424 11.37 -10.83 17.08
N ARG A 425 12.01 -11.92 16.64
CA ARG A 425 13.46 -11.97 16.35
C ARG A 425 13.74 -11.57 14.89
N TYR A 426 13.39 -10.34 14.55
CA TYR A 426 13.48 -9.83 13.18
C TYR A 426 14.89 -9.90 12.59
N VAL A 427 15.92 -9.63 13.40
CA VAL A 427 17.32 -9.69 12.94
C VAL A 427 17.71 -11.09 12.45
N ASP A 428 17.26 -12.14 13.15
CA ASP A 428 17.55 -13.51 12.77
C ASP A 428 16.75 -13.95 11.54
N ALA A 429 15.49 -13.51 11.43
CA ALA A 429 14.66 -13.73 10.26
C ALA A 429 15.25 -13.06 9.01
N MET A 430 15.73 -11.81 9.12
CA MET A 430 16.31 -11.06 8.00
C MET A 430 17.55 -11.73 7.39
N ARG A 431 18.38 -12.38 8.22
CA ARG A 431 19.56 -13.13 7.75
C ARG A 431 19.20 -14.31 6.84
N LEU A 432 17.97 -14.82 6.93
CA LEU A 432 17.50 -15.93 6.10
C LEU A 432 16.87 -15.48 4.78
N LEU A 433 16.58 -14.18 4.60
CA LEU A 433 15.87 -13.68 3.42
C LEU A 433 16.66 -13.89 2.13
N TYR A 434 17.96 -13.63 2.15
CA TYR A 434 18.84 -13.91 1.00
C TYR A 434 18.86 -15.40 0.65
N THR A 435 18.97 -16.26 1.67
CA THR A 435 18.92 -17.71 1.49
C THR A 435 17.58 -18.19 0.94
N LEU A 436 16.48 -17.56 1.34
CA LEU A 436 15.15 -17.85 0.81
C LEU A 436 15.02 -17.46 -0.66
N GLU A 437 15.50 -16.27 -1.02
CA GLU A 437 15.51 -15.79 -2.41
C GLU A 437 16.34 -16.75 -3.30
N ASP A 438 17.55 -17.11 -2.87
CA ASP A 438 18.42 -18.03 -3.60
C ASP A 438 17.81 -19.44 -3.71
N ALA A 439 17.22 -19.96 -2.62
CA ALA A 439 16.55 -21.26 -2.61
C ALA A 439 15.32 -21.29 -3.54
N SER A 440 14.52 -20.23 -3.55
CA SER A 440 13.33 -20.13 -4.40
C SER A 440 13.69 -20.01 -5.88
N LYS A 441 14.71 -19.22 -6.23
CA LYS A 441 15.29 -19.18 -7.58
C LYS A 441 15.87 -20.54 -7.97
N GLY A 442 16.65 -21.16 -7.08
CA GLY A 442 17.24 -22.47 -7.31
C GLY A 442 16.22 -23.60 -7.47
N PHE A 443 15.00 -23.45 -6.93
CA PHE A 443 13.87 -24.32 -7.25
C PHE A 443 13.32 -24.02 -8.65
N ALA A 444 12.98 -22.77 -8.95
CA ALA A 444 12.46 -22.36 -10.26
C ALA A 444 13.40 -22.71 -11.42
N ASP A 445 14.71 -22.55 -11.24
CA ASP A 445 15.73 -22.93 -12.23
C ASP A 445 15.76 -24.44 -12.46
N LYS A 446 15.63 -25.24 -11.39
CA LYS A 446 15.54 -26.70 -11.50
C LYS A 446 14.27 -27.11 -12.23
N VAL A 447 13.15 -26.44 -11.94
CA VAL A 447 11.89 -26.64 -12.67
C VAL A 447 12.07 -26.37 -14.16
N ASN A 448 12.63 -25.21 -14.51
CA ASN A 448 12.87 -24.84 -15.91
C ASN A 448 13.81 -25.82 -16.62
N ALA A 449 14.85 -26.31 -15.92
CA ALA A 449 15.74 -27.34 -16.45
C ALA A 449 15.00 -28.66 -16.72
N THR A 450 14.14 -29.10 -15.80
CA THR A 450 13.29 -30.29 -16.01
C THR A 450 12.33 -30.10 -17.18
N ILE A 451 11.68 -28.94 -17.28
CA ILE A 451 10.78 -28.62 -18.40
C ILE A 451 11.57 -28.63 -19.72
N ALA A 452 12.77 -28.07 -19.77
CA ALA A 452 13.62 -28.08 -20.97
C ALA A 452 13.99 -29.49 -21.45
N LEU A 453 14.04 -30.48 -20.54
CA LEU A 453 14.23 -31.89 -20.89
C LEU A 453 12.95 -32.56 -21.40
N LEU A 454 11.80 -32.20 -20.83
CA LEU A 454 10.50 -32.83 -21.14
C LEU A 454 9.85 -32.25 -22.41
N HIS A 455 9.91 -30.93 -22.58
CA HIS A 455 9.18 -30.17 -23.59
C HIS A 455 9.50 -30.60 -25.05
N PRO A 456 10.76 -30.83 -25.45
CA PRO A 456 11.07 -31.30 -26.82
C PRO A 456 10.49 -32.69 -27.13
N ILE A 457 10.42 -33.57 -26.12
CA ILE A 457 9.87 -34.93 -26.26
C ILE A 457 8.35 -34.86 -26.43
N HIS A 458 7.70 -33.87 -25.82
CA HIS A 458 6.29 -33.59 -26.02
C HIS A 458 6.02 -33.02 -27.43
N CYS A 459 6.78 -32.01 -27.85
CA CYS A 459 6.58 -31.33 -29.15
C CYS A 459 6.90 -32.21 -30.38
N THR A 460 7.75 -33.22 -30.25
CA THR A 460 8.09 -34.13 -31.36
C THR A 460 6.95 -35.09 -31.73
N ARG A 461 5.86 -35.15 -30.97
CA ARG A 461 4.79 -36.14 -31.15
C ARG A 461 3.64 -35.71 -32.09
N GLU A 462 3.62 -34.51 -32.66
CA GLU A 462 2.48 -34.03 -33.47
C GLU A 462 2.80 -33.60 -34.91
N ARG A 463 3.69 -34.31 -35.61
CA ARG A 463 3.76 -34.22 -37.09
C ARG A 463 3.55 -35.58 -37.74
N ASN A 464 2.38 -36.17 -37.54
CA ASN A 464 1.84 -37.09 -38.52
C ASN A 464 1.28 -36.25 -39.67
N VAL A 465 2.13 -35.84 -40.62
CA VAL A 465 1.65 -35.29 -41.88
C VAL A 465 1.00 -36.46 -42.62
N HIS A 466 -0.33 -36.52 -42.58
CA HIS A 466 -1.10 -37.38 -43.47
C HIS A 466 -0.94 -36.82 -44.89
N VAL A 467 0.15 -37.18 -45.55
CA VAL A 467 0.29 -36.99 -47.00
C VAL A 467 -0.71 -37.95 -47.63
N VAL A 468 -1.88 -37.44 -47.99
CA VAL A 468 -2.85 -38.17 -48.82
C VAL A 468 -2.18 -38.33 -50.19
N PHE A 469 -1.50 -39.46 -50.39
CA PHE A 469 -0.96 -39.85 -51.69
C PHE A 469 -2.14 -40.22 -52.58
N ASP A 470 -2.63 -39.24 -53.33
CA ASP A 470 -3.70 -39.45 -54.30
C ASP A 470 -3.12 -40.17 -55.54
N MET A 471 -3.27 -41.50 -55.57
CA MET A 471 -2.80 -42.40 -56.65
C MET A 471 -3.34 -42.02 -58.05
N THR A 472 -4.34 -41.14 -58.11
CA THR A 472 -4.95 -40.60 -59.33
C THR A 472 -4.04 -39.62 -60.09
N THR A 473 -2.97 -39.12 -59.48
CA THR A 473 -2.01 -38.19 -60.10
C THR A 473 -0.88 -38.88 -60.88
N ILE A 474 -0.65 -40.18 -60.65
CA ILE A 474 0.40 -40.97 -61.31
C ILE A 474 0.19 -41.09 -62.84
N PRO A 475 -1.03 -41.33 -63.38
CA PRO A 475 -1.26 -41.36 -64.82
C PRO A 475 -0.97 -40.01 -65.49
N ALA A 476 -1.27 -38.89 -64.83
CA ALA A 476 -1.03 -37.56 -65.37
C ALA A 476 0.48 -37.28 -65.55
N PHE A 477 1.31 -37.69 -64.59
CA PHE A 477 2.76 -37.58 -64.71
C PHE A 477 3.35 -38.46 -65.83
N LEU A 478 2.80 -39.66 -66.05
CA LEU A 478 3.24 -40.54 -67.14
C LEU A 478 2.87 -39.97 -68.52
N ILE A 479 1.70 -39.33 -68.66
CA ILE A 479 1.29 -38.66 -69.90
C ILE A 479 2.23 -37.48 -70.20
N VAL A 480 2.54 -36.65 -69.19
CA VAL A 480 3.45 -35.51 -69.35
C VAL A 480 4.86 -35.97 -69.75
N LEU A 481 5.39 -37.04 -69.14
CA LEU A 481 6.66 -37.64 -69.52
C LEU A 481 6.65 -38.22 -70.96
N GLY A 482 5.55 -38.85 -71.36
CA GLY A 482 5.37 -39.35 -72.73
C GLY A 482 5.36 -38.24 -73.77
N VAL A 483 4.68 -37.12 -73.48
CA VAL A 483 4.66 -35.94 -74.36
C VAL A 483 6.04 -35.30 -74.45
N LEU A 484 6.75 -35.16 -73.33
CA LEU A 484 8.12 -34.64 -73.29
C LEU A 484 9.09 -35.52 -74.10
N TYR A 485 8.95 -36.84 -74.03
CA TYR A 485 9.77 -37.76 -74.82
C TYR A 485 9.51 -37.62 -76.34
N ILE A 486 8.26 -37.37 -76.74
CA ILE A 486 7.91 -37.16 -78.15
C ILE A 486 8.45 -35.81 -78.65
N VAL A 487 8.37 -34.76 -77.83
CA VAL A 487 8.84 -33.40 -78.19
C VAL A 487 10.37 -33.32 -78.25
N LEU A 488 11.07 -34.05 -77.38
CA LEU A 488 12.54 -34.05 -77.31
C LEU A 488 13.19 -35.07 -78.25
N LYS A 489 12.43 -35.82 -79.06
CA LYS A 489 12.98 -36.80 -80.00
C LYS A 489 13.68 -36.08 -81.18
N PRO A 490 15.01 -36.18 -81.33
CA PRO A 490 15.74 -35.44 -82.35
C PRO A 490 15.36 -35.92 -83.76
N SER A 491 15.01 -34.98 -84.64
CA SER A 491 14.73 -35.25 -86.05
C SER A 491 15.99 -35.70 -86.79
N ARG A 492 15.88 -36.78 -87.58
CA ARG A 492 17.00 -37.38 -88.33
C ARG A 492 17.60 -36.37 -89.33
N PRO A 493 18.94 -36.26 -89.45
CA PRO A 493 19.56 -35.37 -90.43
C PRO A 493 19.35 -35.91 -91.87
N LYS A 494 18.97 -35.02 -92.78
CA LYS A 494 18.85 -35.30 -94.22
C LYS A 494 20.23 -35.64 -94.81
N PRO A 495 20.33 -36.62 -95.74
CA PRO A 495 21.59 -36.98 -96.38
C PRO A 495 22.03 -35.89 -97.37
N LYS A 496 23.32 -35.52 -97.34
CA LYS A 496 23.95 -34.68 -98.38
C LYS A 496 24.40 -35.56 -99.54
N ILE A 497 23.90 -35.24 -100.73
CA ILE A 497 24.30 -35.80 -102.02
C ILE A 497 25.62 -35.13 -102.44
N ASN A 498 26.61 -35.92 -102.82
CA ASN A 498 27.66 -35.52 -103.76
C ASN A 498 27.33 -36.13 -105.12
#